data_AF-A0AA35UEJ7-F1
#
_entry.id   AF-A0AA35UEJ7-F1
#
_cell.length_a   1.000
_cell.length_b   1.000
_cell.length_c   1.000
_cell.angle_alpha   90.00
_cell.angle_beta   90.00
_cell.angle_gamma   90.00
#
_symmetry.space_group_name_H-M   'P 1'
#
loop_
_entity.id
_entity.type
_entity.pdbx_description
1 polymer ?
#
loop_
_entity_poly.entity_id
_entity_poly.type
_entity_poly.pdbx_seq_one_letter_code
_entity_poly.pdbx_strand_id
1 'polypeptide(L)'
;MKSSLINHTVVEFPSEELLELRKRQLLEVSDEFFAKASKMGLLRYTISKIWNKTEAHKLCFTFEYKDEKSYKDCQKFIEQWAKTTDKSSVPRKAFANRGVIIADYNSD
;
A
#
# COMPACT_ATOMS: atom_id res chain seq x y z
N MET A 1 8.34 -17.08 3.29
CA MET A 1 9.36 -16.35 2.49
C MET A 1 9.67 -15.06 3.21
N LYS A 2 10.93 -14.62 3.20
CA LYS A 2 11.34 -13.39 3.89
C LYS A 2 11.33 -12.20 2.94
N SER A 3 10.83 -11.07 3.42
CA SER A 3 10.88 -9.79 2.72
C SER A 3 12.31 -9.23 2.75
N SER A 4 12.78 -8.67 1.64
CA SER A 4 14.08 -7.94 1.63
C SER A 4 13.92 -6.46 1.36
N LEU A 5 12.80 -6.05 0.75
CA LEU A 5 12.45 -4.65 0.51
C LEU A 5 11.09 -4.34 1.11
N ILE A 6 10.95 -3.11 1.58
CA ILE A 6 9.70 -2.58 2.13
C ILE A 6 9.41 -1.21 1.55
N ASN A 7 8.13 -0.92 1.34
CA ASN A 7 7.64 0.42 1.03
C ASN A 7 6.49 0.79 1.99
N HIS A 8 6.62 1.94 2.64
CA HIS A 8 5.54 2.59 3.38
C HIS A 8 5.06 3.82 2.61
N THR A 9 3.86 3.74 2.07
CA THR A 9 3.20 4.89 1.44
C THR A 9 2.20 5.49 2.41
N VAL A 10 2.48 6.70 2.90
CA VAL A 10 1.52 7.49 3.66
C VAL A 10 0.68 8.31 2.68
N VAL A 11 -0.63 8.22 2.81
CA VAL A 11 -1.59 8.96 1.99
C VAL A 11 -2.41 9.87 2.89
N GLU A 12 -2.36 11.17 2.61
CA GLU A 12 -3.07 12.21 3.34
C GLU A 12 -4.31 12.65 2.55
N PHE A 13 -5.41 12.87 3.27
CA PHE A 13 -6.70 13.27 2.73
C PHE A 13 -7.11 14.64 3.27
N PRO A 14 -7.85 15.45 2.50
CA PRO A 14 -8.34 16.75 2.97
C PRO A 14 -9.37 16.69 4.11
N SER A 15 -10.09 15.57 4.24
CA SER A 15 -11.11 15.37 5.27
C SER A 15 -11.30 13.90 5.63
N GLU A 16 -11.99 13.65 6.75
CA GLU A 16 -12.29 12.30 7.22
C GLU A 16 -13.26 11.57 6.28
N GLU A 17 -14.25 12.27 5.76
CA GLU A 17 -15.25 11.72 4.83
C GLU A 17 -14.58 11.20 3.55
N LEU A 18 -13.57 11.93 3.06
CA LEU A 18 -12.79 11.53 1.88
C LEU A 18 -11.90 10.33 2.17
N LEU A 19 -11.29 10.27 3.36
CA LEU A 19 -10.55 9.09 3.80
C LEU A 19 -11.47 7.87 3.88
N GLU A 20 -12.64 8.00 4.50
CA GLU A 20 -13.61 6.92 4.68
C GLU A 20 -14.19 6.45 3.33
N LEU A 21 -14.46 7.38 2.41
CA LEU A 21 -14.83 7.04 1.04
C LEU A 21 -13.73 6.25 0.35
N ARG A 22 -12.48 6.70 0.45
CA ARG A 22 -11.35 6.00 -0.17
C ARG A 22 -11.13 4.62 0.46
N LYS A 23 -11.27 4.50 1.78
CA LYS A 23 -11.19 3.22 2.50
C LYS A 23 -12.19 2.21 1.94
N ARG A 24 -13.46 2.60 1.76
CA ARG A 24 -14.48 1.72 1.16
C ARG A 24 -14.09 1.25 -0.24
N GLN A 25 -13.69 2.17 -1.11
CA GLN A 25 -13.24 1.85 -2.47
C GLN A 25 -12.04 0.90 -2.49
N LEU A 26 -11.11 1.04 -1.55
CA LEU A 26 -9.96 0.15 -1.45
C LEU A 26 -10.36 -1.26 -1.02
N LEU A 27 -11.30 -1.40 -0.09
CA LEU A 27 -11.77 -2.70 0.38
C LEU A 27 -12.45 -3.52 -0.74
N GLU A 28 -13.08 -2.86 -1.70
CA GLU A 28 -13.70 -3.52 -2.86
C GLU A 28 -12.68 -4.18 -3.81
N VAL A 29 -11.44 -3.69 -3.84
CA VAL A 29 -10.44 -4.08 -4.85
C VAL A 29 -9.17 -4.71 -4.28
N SER A 30 -8.97 -4.66 -2.96
CA SER A 30 -7.70 -5.05 -2.32
C SER A 30 -7.39 -6.54 -2.42
N ASP A 31 -8.41 -7.40 -2.34
CA ASP A 31 -8.22 -8.85 -2.45
C ASP A 31 -7.73 -9.25 -3.84
N GLU A 32 -8.37 -8.73 -4.89
CA GLU A 32 -7.95 -8.96 -6.28
C GLU A 32 -6.56 -8.38 -6.56
N PHE A 33 -6.31 -7.17 -6.07
CA PHE A 33 -5.00 -6.52 -6.15
C PHE A 33 -3.91 -7.41 -5.55
N PHE A 34 -4.11 -7.90 -4.32
CA PHE A 34 -3.12 -8.74 -3.64
C PHE A 34 -2.97 -10.12 -4.29
N ALA A 35 -4.06 -10.74 -4.74
CA ALA A 35 -4.01 -12.03 -5.45
C ALA A 35 -3.16 -11.96 -6.74
N LYS A 36 -3.13 -10.81 -7.42
CA LYS A 36 -2.27 -10.58 -8.59
C LYS A 36 -0.85 -10.21 -8.21
N ALA A 37 -0.67 -9.27 -7.28
CA ALA A 37 0.65 -8.80 -6.87
C ALA A 37 1.47 -9.88 -6.14
N SER A 38 0.82 -10.78 -5.40
CA SER A 38 1.51 -11.87 -4.68
C SER A 38 2.23 -12.84 -5.63
N LYS A 39 1.67 -13.08 -6.82
CA LYS A 39 2.31 -13.87 -7.89
C LYS A 39 3.59 -13.23 -8.43
N MET A 40 3.77 -11.92 -8.22
CA MET A 40 4.95 -11.14 -8.62
C MET A 40 5.97 -11.01 -7.47
N GLY A 41 5.64 -11.53 -6.28
CA GLY A 41 6.51 -11.53 -5.10
C GLY A 41 6.25 -10.38 -4.11
N LEU A 42 5.04 -9.80 -4.13
CA LEU A 42 4.52 -9.05 -2.98
C LEU A 42 4.14 -10.04 -1.87
N LEU A 43 4.89 -10.04 -0.77
CA LEU A 43 4.71 -10.98 0.34
C LEU A 43 3.66 -10.49 1.35
N ARG A 44 3.56 -9.17 1.55
CA ARG A 44 2.61 -8.57 2.47
C ARG A 44 2.06 -7.26 1.91
N TYR A 45 0.77 -7.05 2.11
CA TYR A 45 0.08 -5.81 1.83
C TYR A 45 -0.83 -5.45 3.00
N THR A 46 -0.68 -4.25 3.55
CA THR A 46 -1.59 -3.77 4.60
C THR A 46 -2.04 -2.35 4.30
N ILE A 47 -3.30 -2.06 4.63
CA ILE A 47 -3.85 -0.71 4.66
C ILE A 47 -4.21 -0.42 6.12
N SER A 48 -3.63 0.61 6.70
CA SER A 48 -3.86 1.00 8.10
C SER A 48 -4.30 2.45 8.17
N LYS A 49 -5.17 2.79 9.14
CA LYS A 49 -5.48 4.18 9.48
C LYS A 49 -4.52 4.64 10.58
N ILE A 50 -3.90 5.80 10.39
CA ILE A 50 -3.03 6.37 11.43
C ILE A 50 -3.93 6.92 12.54
N TRP A 51 -3.85 6.33 13.74
CA TRP A 51 -4.78 6.61 14.83
C TRP A 51 -4.29 7.70 15.79
N ASN A 52 -2.98 7.88 15.94
CA ASN A 52 -2.37 8.75 16.96
C ASN A 52 -2.11 10.19 16.50
N LYS A 53 -2.51 10.53 15.27
CA LYS A 53 -2.39 11.88 14.70
C LYS A 53 -3.78 12.36 14.31
N THR A 54 -4.56 12.78 15.31
CA THR A 54 -6.00 13.05 15.21
C THR A 54 -6.38 14.19 14.26
N GLU A 55 -5.48 15.15 14.05
CA GLU A 55 -5.68 16.25 13.08
C GLU A 55 -5.36 15.83 11.62
N ALA A 56 -4.96 14.58 11.42
CA ALA A 56 -4.41 14.10 10.16
C ALA A 56 -5.22 12.90 9.64
N HIS A 57 -6.04 13.14 8.61
CA HIS A 57 -6.75 12.09 7.88
C HIS A 57 -5.75 11.32 7.01
N LYS A 58 -5.16 10.26 7.57
CA LYS A 58 -4.08 9.51 6.91
C LYS A 58 -4.30 8.01 6.89
N LEU A 59 -4.04 7.41 5.74
CA LEU A 59 -3.84 5.97 5.59
C LEU A 59 -2.34 5.68 5.38
N CYS A 60 -1.87 4.55 5.90
CA CYS A 60 -0.54 4.02 5.62
C CYS A 60 -0.67 2.66 4.93
N PHE A 61 -0.05 2.56 3.76
CA PHE A 61 0.07 1.33 2.99
C PHE A 61 1.45 0.74 3.19
N THR A 62 1.51 -0.53 3.59
CA THR A 62 2.77 -1.27 3.67
C THR A 62 2.79 -2.30 2.55
N PHE A 63 3.89 -2.31 1.80
CA PHE A 63 4.18 -3.32 0.81
C PHE A 63 5.51 -3.96 1.16
N GLU A 64 5.53 -5.27 1.34
CA GLU A 64 6.78 -6.00 1.56
C GLU A 64 7.03 -6.92 0.37
N TYR A 65 8.24 -6.83 -0.20
CA TYR A 65 8.61 -7.54 -1.42
C TYR A 65 9.71 -8.55 -1.13
N LYS A 66 9.68 -9.65 -1.88
CA LYS A 66 10.71 -10.69 -1.83
C LYS A 66 12.11 -10.13 -2.15
N ASP A 67 12.23 -9.35 -3.23
CA ASP A 67 13.49 -8.81 -3.74
C ASP A 67 13.27 -7.59 -4.66
N GLU A 68 14.35 -7.00 -5.17
CA GLU A 68 14.33 -5.84 -6.08
C GLU A 68 13.59 -6.14 -7.38
N LYS A 69 13.68 -7.37 -7.90
CA LYS A 69 12.96 -7.76 -9.11
C LYS A 69 11.46 -7.78 -8.84
N SER A 70 11.03 -8.41 -7.74
CA SER A 70 9.63 -8.40 -7.29
C SER A 70 9.10 -6.98 -7.07
N TYR A 71 9.89 -6.10 -6.46
CA TYR A 71 9.53 -4.69 -6.34
C TYR A 71 9.27 -4.05 -7.72
N LYS A 72 10.20 -4.17 -8.67
CA LYS A 72 10.06 -3.57 -10.02
C LYS A 72 8.86 -4.13 -10.78
N ASP A 73 8.63 -5.43 -10.70
CA ASP A 73 7.49 -6.09 -11.36
C ASP A 73 6.16 -5.62 -10.74
N CYS A 74 6.09 -5.55 -9.40
CA CYS A 74 4.93 -5.01 -8.71
C CYS A 74 4.69 -3.51 -9.02
N GLN A 75 5.72 -2.68 -9.15
CA GLN A 75 5.54 -1.26 -9.49
C GLN A 75 4.86 -1.10 -10.87
N LYS A 76 5.31 -1.86 -11.88
CA LYS A 76 4.68 -1.85 -13.21
C LYS A 76 3.20 -2.25 -13.13
N PHE A 77 2.90 -3.29 -12.37
CA PHE A 77 1.52 -3.72 -12.13
C PHE A 77 0.70 -2.65 -11.40
N ILE A 78 1.23 -2.03 -10.34
CA ILE A 78 0.55 -0.99 -9.57
C ILE A 78 0.25 0.23 -10.45
N GLU A 79 1.20 0.66 -11.27
CA GLU A 79 1.00 1.78 -12.21
C GLU A 79 -0.10 1.49 -13.23
N GLN A 80 -0.15 0.25 -13.76
CA GLN A 80 -1.21 -0.16 -14.67
C GLN A 80 -2.56 -0.25 -13.95
N TRP A 81 -2.60 -0.88 -12.79
CA TRP A 81 -3.79 -1.02 -11.94
C TRP A 81 -4.38 0.34 -11.57
N ALA A 82 -3.52 1.30 -11.24
CA ALA A 82 -3.91 2.67 -10.93
C ALA A 82 -4.62 3.37 -12.10
N LYS A 83 -4.23 3.06 -13.34
CA LYS A 83 -4.81 3.65 -14.55
C LYS A 83 -6.10 2.95 -15.00
N THR A 84 -6.19 1.63 -14.84
CA THR A 84 -7.29 0.84 -15.43
C THR A 84 -8.39 0.48 -14.44
N THR A 85 -8.03 0.31 -13.16
CA THR A 85 -8.92 -0.27 -12.15
C THR A 85 -9.21 0.71 -11.03
N ASP A 86 -8.20 1.43 -10.53
CA ASP A 86 -8.38 2.44 -9.48
C ASP A 86 -8.97 3.75 -10.04
N LYS A 87 -10.28 3.77 -10.26
CA LYS A 87 -11.01 4.93 -10.79
C LYS A 87 -11.33 6.00 -9.72
N SER A 88 -10.66 5.97 -8.57
CA SER A 88 -10.95 6.88 -7.47
C SER A 88 -10.52 8.30 -7.77
N SER A 89 -11.50 9.21 -7.85
CA SER A 89 -11.31 10.66 -7.95
C SER A 89 -11.03 11.34 -6.60
N VAL A 90 -10.91 10.59 -5.50
CA VAL A 90 -10.69 11.17 -4.16
C VAL A 90 -9.36 11.93 -4.13
N PRO A 91 -9.36 13.25 -3.86
CA PRO A 91 -8.14 14.03 -3.78
C PRO A 91 -7.29 13.57 -2.60
N ARG A 92 -5.99 13.38 -2.84
CA ARG A 92 -5.07 12.80 -1.87
C ARG A 92 -3.62 13.15 -2.20
N LYS A 93 -2.77 13.21 -1.18
CA LYS A 93 -1.31 13.39 -1.32
C LYS A 93 -0.60 12.14 -0.82
N ALA A 94 0.28 11.55 -1.64
CA ALA A 94 0.97 10.32 -1.32
C ALA A 94 2.48 10.53 -1.16
N PHE A 95 3.07 9.92 -0.14
CA PHE A 95 4.50 9.96 0.16
C PHE A 95 5.00 8.53 0.35
N ALA A 96 5.84 8.05 -0.58
CA ALA A 96 6.40 6.71 -0.55
C ALA A 96 7.79 6.71 0.10
N ASN A 97 7.98 5.85 1.10
CA ASN A 97 9.23 5.67 1.83
C ASN A 97 9.70 4.23 1.63
N ARG A 98 10.75 4.05 0.84
CA ARG A 98 11.26 2.74 0.42
C ARG A 98 12.55 2.42 1.15
N GLY A 99 12.71 1.17 1.58
CA GLY A 99 13.88 0.73 2.32
C GLY A 99 14.27 -0.71 2.05
N VAL A 100 15.53 -1.02 2.33
CA VAL A 100 16.05 -2.38 2.44
C VAL A 100 15.86 -2.83 3.88
N ILE A 101 15.35 -4.04 4.09
CA ILE A 101 15.14 -4.60 5.42
C ILE A 101 16.49 -5.06 5.99
N ILE A 102 16.89 -4.48 7.12
CA ILE A 102 18.16 -4.79 7.81
C ILE A 102 17.97 -5.87 8.88
N ALA A 103 16.83 -5.84 9.59
CA ALA A 103 16.45 -6.82 10.60
C ALA A 103 14.93 -7.03 10.55
N ASP A 104 14.50 -8.26 10.85
CA ASP A 104 13.10 -8.70 10.76
C ASP A 104 12.90 -9.82 11.79
N TYR A 105 12.01 -9.55 12.76
CA TYR A 105 11.73 -10.40 13.92
C TYR A 105 10.23 -10.67 13.96
N ASN A 106 9.85 -11.93 14.17
CA ASN A 106 8.46 -12.36 14.31
C ASN A 106 8.31 -13.04 15.67
N SER A 107 7.19 -12.81 16.37
CA SER A 107 6.97 -13.31 17.74
C SER A 107 6.45 -14.75 17.81
N ASP A 108 6.18 -15.38 16.66
CA ASP A 108 5.30 -16.52 16.46
C ASP A 108 3.85 -16.32 16.98
#